data_AF-A0A2W5X6Y1-F1
#
_entry.id   AF-A0A2W5X6Y1-F1
#
_cell.length_a   1.000
_cell.length_b   1.000
_cell.length_c   1.000
_cell.angle_alpha   90.00
_cell.angle_beta   90.00
_cell.angle_gamma   90.00
#
_symmetry.space_group_name_H-M   'P 1'
#
loop_
_entity.id
_entity.type
_entity.pdbx_description
1 polymer ?
#
loop_
_entity_poly.entity_id
_entity_poly.type
_entity_poly.pdbx_seq_one_letter_code
_entity_poly.pdbx_strand_id
1 'polypeptide(L)'
;MGVTIHFEGRLRDEAAFQRLVLQVEAFAETKGWPTRRFEESDVRLARVIDEHDVDYVGPTRGVEAQPHPDSEALRFEFDQSLFMQDFCKTQFAGLETHRDVVELLRELAPHFEVFDAFDDGEFWETNDVHVLNQHLKTIDGLLADMKRKDPGGVGPIRLESGRIVDFIESDQGEAPLEPKGLKRLLGFLRR
;
A
#
# COMPACT_ATOMS: atom_id res chain seq x y z
N MET A 1 -4.66 -11.06 -7.09
CA MET A 1 -5.63 -10.51 -8.05
C MET A 1 -6.31 -9.37 -7.33
N GLY A 2 -6.12 -8.14 -7.77
CA GLY A 2 -6.69 -6.98 -7.12
C GLY A 2 -6.63 -5.77 -8.04
N VAL A 3 -7.16 -4.65 -7.58
CA VAL A 3 -6.90 -3.34 -8.17
C VAL A 3 -5.95 -2.61 -7.22
N THR A 4 -4.69 -2.57 -7.62
CA THR A 4 -3.55 -2.05 -6.86
C THR A 4 -2.76 -1.12 -7.75
N ILE A 5 -2.33 0.01 -7.18
CA ILE A 5 -1.42 0.93 -7.86
C ILE A 5 -0.03 0.69 -7.29
N HIS A 6 0.88 0.24 -8.13
CA HIS A 6 2.30 0.05 -7.81
C HIS A 6 3.05 1.31 -8.24
N PHE A 7 3.97 1.79 -7.41
CA PHE A 7 4.75 2.98 -7.75
C PHE A 7 6.15 2.95 -7.14
N GLU A 8 7.09 3.54 -7.85
CA GLU A 8 8.46 3.71 -7.41
C GLU A 8 9.04 5.01 -7.93
N GLY A 9 10.07 5.50 -7.26
CA GLY A 9 10.77 6.66 -7.75
C GLY A 9 11.84 7.17 -6.81
N ARG A 10 12.72 8.01 -7.37
CA ARG A 10 13.74 8.74 -6.62
C ARG A 10 13.45 10.22 -6.66
N LEU A 11 13.39 10.87 -5.49
CA LEU A 11 13.26 12.31 -5.43
C LEU A 11 14.54 13.00 -5.88
N ARG A 12 14.40 14.21 -6.43
CA ARG A 12 15.54 14.99 -6.92
C ARG A 12 16.50 15.43 -5.83
N ASP A 13 15.95 15.84 -4.69
CA ASP A 13 16.70 16.38 -3.57
C ASP A 13 15.85 16.47 -2.29
N GLU A 14 16.49 16.90 -1.20
CA GLU A 14 15.83 17.15 0.08
C GLU A 14 14.67 18.15 -0.03
N ALA A 15 14.80 19.19 -0.86
CA ALA A 15 13.77 20.19 -1.01
C ALA A 15 12.53 19.61 -1.70
N ALA A 16 12.70 18.66 -2.62
CA ALA A 16 11.64 17.89 -3.24
C ALA A 16 10.92 16.99 -2.23
N PHE A 17 11.67 16.35 -1.31
CA PHE A 17 11.08 15.61 -0.20
C PHE A 17 10.17 16.50 0.66
N GLN A 18 10.65 17.66 1.09
CA GLN A 18 9.85 18.58 1.91
C GLN A 18 8.59 19.08 1.17
N ARG A 19 8.71 19.37 -0.13
CA ARG A 19 7.55 19.76 -0.96
C ARG A 19 6.55 18.63 -1.13
N LEU A 20 7.01 17.39 -1.37
CA LEU A 20 6.16 16.22 -1.48
C LEU A 20 5.35 16.02 -0.20
N VAL A 21 6.00 16.05 0.97
CA VAL A 21 5.31 15.86 2.25
C VAL A 21 4.20 16.90 2.44
N LEU A 22 4.50 18.18 2.19
CA LEU A 22 3.51 19.25 2.29
C LEU A 22 2.36 19.09 1.29
N GLN A 23 2.65 18.63 0.07
CA GLN A 23 1.63 18.45 -0.95
C GLN A 23 0.73 17.25 -0.67
N VAL A 24 1.28 16.14 -0.15
CA VAL A 24 0.48 15.00 0.33
C VAL A 24 -0.47 15.44 1.42
N GLU A 25 0.02 16.19 2.41
CA GLU A 25 -0.82 16.69 3.51
C GLU A 25 -1.89 17.66 3.03
N ALA A 26 -1.56 18.59 2.14
CA ALA A 26 -2.53 19.54 1.59
C ALA A 26 -3.60 18.82 0.76
N PHE A 27 -3.22 17.88 -0.10
CA PHE A 27 -4.17 17.08 -0.88
C PHE A 27 -5.08 16.27 0.04
N ALA A 28 -4.48 15.56 1.01
CA ALA A 28 -5.20 14.76 2.00
C ALA A 28 -6.19 15.61 2.82
N GLU A 29 -5.82 16.83 3.21
CA GLU A 29 -6.71 17.76 3.91
C GLU A 29 -7.96 18.09 3.06
N THR A 30 -7.81 18.35 1.76
CA THR A 30 -8.96 18.64 0.88
C THR A 30 -9.93 17.46 0.73
N LYS A 31 -9.43 16.23 0.89
CA LYS A 31 -10.21 14.99 0.78
C LYS A 31 -10.65 14.44 2.15
N GLY A 32 -10.18 15.02 3.26
CA GLY A 32 -10.44 14.55 4.61
C GLY A 32 -9.69 13.27 4.99
N TRP A 33 -8.55 12.98 4.34
CA TRP A 33 -7.74 11.80 4.60
C TRP A 33 -6.83 12.02 5.83
N PRO A 34 -6.86 11.13 6.84
CA PRO A 34 -5.88 11.15 7.92
C PRO A 34 -4.46 11.01 7.37
N THR A 35 -3.52 11.79 7.92
CA THR A 35 -2.10 11.72 7.57
C THR A 35 -1.22 11.52 8.80
N ARG A 36 -0.04 10.93 8.57
CA ARG A 36 1.01 10.78 9.57
C ARG A 36 2.38 10.87 8.93
N ARG A 37 3.23 11.77 9.44
CA ARG A 37 4.68 11.73 9.15
C ARG A 37 5.36 10.70 10.05
N PHE A 38 6.42 10.08 9.54
CA PHE A 38 7.20 9.13 10.31
C PHE A 38 8.70 9.20 9.95
N GLU A 39 9.52 8.77 10.91
CA GLU A 39 10.95 8.52 10.76
C GLU A 39 11.26 7.24 11.53
N GLU A 40 11.90 6.29 10.88
CA GLU A 40 12.25 4.98 11.45
C GLU A 40 13.76 4.80 11.33
N SER A 41 14.40 4.28 12.38
CA SER A 41 15.88 4.23 12.45
C SER A 41 16.49 2.96 11.86
N ASP A 42 15.74 1.86 11.86
CA ASP A 42 16.20 0.55 11.41
C ASP A 42 15.02 -0.23 10.78
N VAL A 43 14.89 -0.14 9.46
CA VAL A 43 13.84 -0.79 8.68
C VAL A 43 14.50 -1.69 7.63
N ARG A 44 13.92 -2.89 7.45
CA ARG A 44 14.22 -3.74 6.30
C ARG A 44 13.09 -3.63 5.28
N LEU A 45 13.40 -3.13 4.09
CA LEU A 45 12.49 -3.06 2.96
C LEU A 45 12.93 -4.06 1.89
N ALA A 46 12.07 -5.01 1.55
CA ALA A 46 12.29 -5.86 0.39
C ALA A 46 11.91 -5.07 -0.87
N ARG A 47 12.83 -4.98 -1.84
CA ARG A 47 12.60 -4.24 -3.09
C ARG A 47 13.03 -5.06 -4.29
N VAL A 48 12.44 -4.75 -5.43
CA VAL A 48 12.84 -5.28 -6.73
C VAL A 48 13.27 -4.12 -7.61
N ILE A 49 14.57 -3.97 -7.89
CA ILE A 49 15.10 -2.88 -8.72
C ILE A 49 15.72 -3.51 -9.96
N ASP A 50 15.29 -3.07 -11.15
CA ASP A 50 15.75 -3.61 -12.43
C ASP A 50 15.66 -5.15 -12.50
N GLU A 51 14.54 -5.73 -12.04
CA GLU A 51 14.30 -7.19 -11.96
C GLU A 51 15.18 -7.96 -10.96
N HIS A 52 15.92 -7.27 -10.08
CA HIS A 52 16.75 -7.89 -9.05
C HIS A 52 16.20 -7.62 -7.65
N ASP A 53 16.19 -8.64 -6.79
CA ASP A 53 15.89 -8.47 -5.36
C ASP A 53 17.01 -7.67 -4.68
N VAL A 54 16.67 -6.50 -4.15
CA VAL A 54 17.58 -5.58 -3.47
C VAL A 54 16.98 -5.18 -2.13
N ASP A 55 17.34 -5.91 -1.08
CA ASP A 55 16.96 -5.52 0.27
C ASP A 55 17.64 -4.20 0.67
N TYR A 56 16.84 -3.27 1.20
CA TYR A 56 17.36 -2.12 1.94
C TYR A 56 17.30 -2.39 3.43
N VAL A 57 18.38 -2.08 4.14
CA VAL A 57 18.41 -2.05 5.62
C VAL A 57 18.99 -0.71 6.05
N GLY A 58 18.20 0.06 6.79
CA GLY A 58 18.62 1.36 7.28
C GLY A 58 17.46 2.25 7.69
N PRO A 59 17.73 3.53 7.99
CA PRO A 59 16.68 4.46 8.37
C PRO A 59 15.81 4.83 7.18
N THR A 60 14.52 5.09 7.46
CA THR A 60 13.56 5.58 6.47
C THR A 60 12.77 6.75 7.06
N ARG A 61 12.14 7.52 6.18
CA ARG A 61 11.20 8.56 6.60
C ARG A 61 10.20 8.84 5.52
N GLY A 62 9.10 9.47 5.89
CA GLY A 62 8.04 9.72 4.93
C GLY A 62 6.78 10.29 5.50
N VAL A 63 5.75 10.19 4.68
CA VAL A 63 4.38 10.53 5.01
C VAL A 63 3.46 9.42 4.53
N GLU A 64 2.43 9.16 5.31
CA GLU A 64 1.38 8.20 5.02
C GLU A 64 0.04 8.94 5.05
N ALA A 65 -0.82 8.65 4.08
CA ALA A 65 -2.21 9.10 4.04
C ALA A 65 -3.14 7.89 4.02
N GLN A 66 -4.35 8.00 4.58
CA GLN A 66 -5.38 6.97 4.51
C GLN A 66 -6.52 7.42 3.60
N PRO A 67 -6.54 7.03 2.31
CA PRO A 67 -7.55 7.47 1.36
C PRO A 67 -8.98 7.03 1.71
N HIS A 68 -9.13 5.81 2.22
CA HIS A 68 -10.41 5.26 2.64
C HIS A 68 -10.22 4.19 3.71
N PRO A 69 -11.17 3.96 4.65
CA PRO A 69 -11.10 2.86 5.61
C PRO A 69 -10.99 1.45 4.99
N ASP A 70 -11.32 1.32 3.70
CA ASP A 70 -11.24 0.06 2.93
C ASP A 70 -10.10 0.07 1.89
N SER A 71 -9.18 1.04 1.92
CA SER A 71 -7.93 0.99 1.16
C SER A 71 -6.75 0.59 2.05
N GLU A 72 -5.67 0.10 1.45
CA GLU A 72 -4.37 0.18 2.14
C GLU A 72 -3.97 1.65 2.33
N ALA A 73 -3.04 1.91 3.25
CA ALA A 73 -2.52 3.25 3.45
C ALA A 73 -1.64 3.62 2.25
N LEU A 74 -1.77 4.86 1.77
CA LEU A 74 -0.90 5.39 0.72
C LEU A 74 0.37 5.91 1.39
N ARG A 75 1.44 5.13 1.30
CA ARG A 75 2.68 5.37 2.01
C ARG A 75 3.78 5.81 1.05
N PHE A 76 4.44 6.91 1.40
CA PHE A 76 5.61 7.44 0.69
C PHE A 76 6.83 7.30 1.59
N GLU A 77 7.42 6.11 1.61
CA GLU A 77 8.58 5.76 2.46
C GLU A 77 9.89 5.83 1.69
N PHE A 78 10.74 6.79 2.06
CA PHE A 78 12.01 7.05 1.42
C PHE A 78 13.18 6.53 2.25
N ASP A 79 14.15 5.93 1.56
CA ASP A 79 15.45 5.62 2.14
C ASP A 79 16.41 6.82 2.15
N GLN A 80 17.66 6.59 2.57
CA GLN A 80 18.71 7.60 2.58
C GLN A 80 19.09 8.15 1.19
N SER A 81 18.79 7.43 0.12
CA SER A 81 18.99 7.85 -1.27
C SER A 81 17.78 8.56 -1.86
N LEU A 82 16.74 8.81 -1.04
CA LEU A 82 15.44 9.34 -1.44
C LEU A 82 14.71 8.47 -2.47
N PHE A 83 14.99 7.17 -2.48
CA PHE A 83 14.26 6.20 -3.28
C PHE A 83 13.12 5.58 -2.47
N MET A 84 11.98 5.42 -3.13
CA MET A 84 10.80 4.71 -2.63
C MET A 84 10.33 3.68 -3.65
N GLN A 85 9.73 2.60 -3.14
CA GLN A 85 8.99 1.62 -3.92
C GLN A 85 7.89 1.10 -2.99
N ASP A 86 6.64 1.22 -3.41
CA ASP A 86 5.50 0.78 -2.63
C ASP A 86 4.29 0.50 -3.55
N PHE A 87 3.17 0.10 -2.96
CA PHE A 87 1.91 -0.06 -3.65
C PHE A 87 0.75 0.33 -2.74
N CYS A 88 -0.39 0.68 -3.34
CA CYS A 88 -1.61 0.99 -2.63
C CYS A 88 -2.78 0.21 -3.25
N LYS A 89 -3.30 -0.78 -2.52
CA LYS A 89 -4.52 -1.47 -2.91
C LYS A 89 -5.75 -0.63 -2.56
N THR A 90 -6.58 -0.36 -3.57
CA THR A 90 -7.81 0.44 -3.41
C THR A 90 -9.07 -0.31 -3.82
N GLN A 91 -8.96 -1.60 -4.17
CA GLN A 91 -10.06 -2.38 -4.76
C GLN A 91 -11.38 -2.36 -3.96
N PHE A 92 -11.32 -2.20 -2.62
CA PHE A 92 -12.49 -2.16 -1.75
C PHE A 92 -12.94 -0.73 -1.39
N ALA A 93 -12.20 0.29 -1.82
CA ALA A 93 -12.46 1.69 -1.51
C ALA A 93 -13.34 2.41 -2.55
N GLY A 94 -13.67 1.74 -3.64
CA GLY A 94 -14.50 2.28 -4.70
C GLY A 94 -13.74 3.14 -5.72
N LEU A 95 -14.48 3.53 -6.75
CA LEU A 95 -13.97 4.17 -7.96
C LEU A 95 -13.30 5.52 -7.68
N GLU A 96 -13.96 6.39 -6.91
CA GLU A 96 -13.48 7.75 -6.67
C GLU A 96 -12.19 7.76 -5.83
N THR A 97 -12.08 6.90 -4.81
CA THR A 97 -10.84 6.80 -4.02
C THR A 97 -9.66 6.38 -4.89
N HIS A 98 -9.84 5.40 -5.78
CA HIS A 98 -8.76 5.00 -6.69
C HIS A 98 -8.33 6.16 -7.59
N ARG A 99 -9.30 6.90 -8.17
CA ARG A 99 -9.03 8.08 -8.99
C ARG A 99 -8.28 9.16 -8.24
N ASP A 100 -8.66 9.43 -6.99
CA ASP A 100 -8.00 10.42 -6.14
C ASP A 100 -6.55 10.03 -5.82
N VAL A 101 -6.28 8.74 -5.60
CA VAL A 101 -4.90 8.25 -5.40
C VAL A 101 -4.07 8.46 -6.67
N VAL A 102 -4.60 8.09 -7.84
CA VAL A 102 -3.93 8.33 -9.13
C VAL A 102 -3.71 9.83 -9.39
N GLU A 103 -4.69 10.67 -9.07
CA GLU A 103 -4.56 12.14 -9.18
C GLU A 103 -3.39 12.64 -8.32
N LEU A 104 -3.35 12.27 -7.05
CA LEU A 104 -2.24 12.64 -6.16
C LEU A 104 -0.89 12.17 -6.71
N LEU A 105 -0.77 10.91 -7.15
CA LEU A 105 0.48 10.40 -7.72
C LEU A 105 0.93 11.21 -8.94
N ARG A 106 0.00 11.60 -9.83
CA ARG A 106 0.30 12.46 -10.99
C ARG A 106 0.77 13.85 -10.56
N GLU A 107 0.19 14.43 -9.52
CA GLU A 107 0.61 15.73 -9.00
C GLU A 107 1.97 15.66 -8.28
N LEU A 108 2.35 14.50 -7.73
CA LEU A 108 3.62 14.30 -7.06
C LEU A 108 4.75 13.94 -8.02
N ALA A 109 4.47 13.30 -9.15
CA ALA A 109 5.46 12.88 -10.15
C ALA A 109 6.47 13.99 -10.53
N PRO A 110 6.07 15.28 -10.65
CA PRO A 110 7.02 16.36 -10.88
C PRO A 110 8.09 16.53 -9.80
N HIS A 111 8.01 15.97 -8.59
CA HIS A 111 9.08 16.09 -7.57
C HIS A 111 10.23 15.09 -7.77
N PHE A 112 10.03 14.10 -8.62
CA PHE A 112 10.94 12.97 -8.82
C PHE A 112 11.96 13.24 -9.94
N GLU A 113 13.13 12.65 -9.80
CA GLU A 113 14.09 12.49 -10.90
C GLU A 113 13.63 11.39 -11.85
N VAL A 114 13.19 10.27 -11.27
CA VAL A 114 12.58 9.12 -11.95
C VAL A 114 11.36 8.71 -11.14
N PHE A 115 10.24 8.51 -11.82
CA PHE A 115 8.99 8.05 -11.21
C PHE A 115 8.26 7.17 -12.19
N ASP A 116 7.95 5.96 -11.75
CA ASP A 116 7.22 4.97 -12.51
C ASP A 116 6.03 4.51 -11.66
N ALA A 117 4.88 4.36 -12.31
CA ALA A 117 3.71 3.78 -11.70
C ALA A 117 3.05 2.83 -12.69
N PHE A 118 2.48 1.77 -12.14
CA PHE A 118 1.74 0.74 -12.83
C PHE A 118 0.44 0.50 -12.08
N ASP A 119 -0.67 0.49 -12.80
CA ASP A 119 -1.99 0.35 -12.21
C ASP A 119 -2.71 -0.88 -12.77
N ASP A 120 -3.02 -1.85 -11.90
CA ASP A 120 -3.83 -3.03 -12.26
C ASP A 120 -5.23 -2.65 -12.77
N GLY A 121 -5.73 -1.45 -12.43
CA GLY A 121 -6.98 -0.87 -12.89
C GLY A 121 -6.89 -0.11 -14.21
N GLU A 122 -5.68 0.03 -14.77
CA GLU A 122 -5.34 0.73 -16.02
C GLU A 122 -5.71 2.22 -16.06
N PHE A 123 -6.09 2.84 -14.93
CA PHE A 123 -6.51 4.24 -14.90
C PHE A 123 -5.32 5.20 -14.98
N TRP A 124 -4.17 4.81 -14.40
CA TRP A 124 -2.92 5.55 -14.53
C TRP A 124 -2.54 5.77 -15.99
N GLU A 125 -2.64 4.73 -16.83
CA GLU A 125 -2.22 4.71 -18.22
C GLU A 125 -3.29 5.29 -19.15
N THR A 126 -4.57 4.94 -18.93
CA THR A 126 -5.65 5.26 -19.87
C THR A 126 -6.39 6.55 -19.54
N ASN A 127 -6.41 6.93 -18.25
CA ASN A 127 -7.30 7.96 -17.71
C ASN A 127 -8.80 7.70 -18.03
N ASP A 128 -9.19 6.45 -18.30
CA ASP A 128 -10.58 6.07 -18.61
C ASP A 128 -11.28 5.45 -17.40
N VAL A 129 -12.25 6.19 -16.87
CA VAL A 129 -13.07 5.77 -15.73
C VAL A 129 -13.91 4.51 -16.03
N HIS A 130 -14.27 4.27 -17.28
CA HIS A 130 -15.04 3.09 -17.67
C HIS A 130 -14.19 1.82 -17.59
N VAL A 131 -12.93 1.91 -18.04
CA VAL A 131 -11.95 0.83 -17.94
C VAL A 131 -11.76 0.48 -16.46
N LEU A 132 -11.40 1.46 -15.62
CA LEU A 132 -11.25 1.24 -14.17
C LEU A 132 -12.48 0.59 -13.52
N ASN A 133 -13.67 1.10 -13.83
CA ASN A 133 -14.92 0.54 -13.30
C ASN A 133 -15.17 -0.90 -13.77
N GLN A 134 -14.74 -1.25 -14.99
CA GLN A 134 -14.82 -2.62 -15.49
C GLN A 134 -13.83 -3.54 -14.76
N HIS A 135 -12.60 -3.09 -14.49
CA HIS A 135 -11.62 -3.87 -13.71
C HIS A 135 -12.15 -4.13 -12.28
N LEU A 136 -12.62 -3.10 -11.59
CA LEU A 136 -13.20 -3.22 -10.24
C LEU A 136 -14.35 -4.24 -10.21
N LYS A 137 -15.33 -4.11 -11.11
CA LYS A 137 -16.46 -5.06 -11.20
C LYS A 137 -16.02 -6.49 -11.52
N THR A 138 -15.00 -6.64 -12.35
CA THR A 138 -14.46 -7.96 -12.72
C THR A 138 -13.85 -8.64 -11.49
N ILE A 139 -13.02 -7.92 -10.74
CA ILE A 139 -12.41 -8.43 -9.50
C ILE A 139 -13.48 -8.73 -8.43
N ASP A 140 -14.48 -7.86 -8.26
CA ASP A 140 -15.61 -8.10 -7.35
C ASP A 140 -16.38 -9.38 -7.70
N GLY A 141 -16.64 -9.61 -9.00
CA GLY A 141 -17.28 -10.81 -9.49
C GLY A 141 -16.47 -12.07 -9.20
N LEU A 142 -15.15 -12.03 -9.44
CA LEU A 142 -14.25 -13.14 -9.14
C LEU A 142 -14.21 -13.46 -7.64
N LEU A 143 -14.14 -12.44 -6.78
CA LEU A 143 -14.16 -12.62 -5.33
C LEU A 143 -15.50 -13.20 -4.84
N ALA A 144 -16.63 -12.75 -5.41
CA ALA A 144 -17.94 -13.30 -5.10
C ALA A 144 -18.07 -14.78 -5.52
N ASP A 145 -17.47 -15.15 -6.65
CA ASP A 145 -17.43 -16.54 -7.12
C ASP A 145 -16.54 -17.42 -6.24
N MET A 146 -15.39 -16.90 -5.77
CA MET A 146 -14.51 -17.60 -4.82
C MET A 146 -15.25 -17.91 -3.52
N LYS A 147 -15.91 -16.90 -2.92
CA LYS A 147 -16.74 -17.05 -1.71
C LYS A 147 -17.88 -18.05 -1.87
N ARG A 148 -18.44 -18.15 -3.08
CA ARG A 148 -19.51 -19.13 -3.37
C ARG A 148 -18.98 -20.55 -3.47
N LYS A 149 -17.78 -20.73 -4.01
CA LYS A 149 -17.12 -22.04 -4.17
C LYS A 149 -16.58 -22.56 -2.85
N ASP A 150 -16.16 -21.67 -1.96
CA ASP A 150 -15.70 -22.00 -0.62
C ASP A 150 -16.42 -21.15 0.45
N PRO A 151 -17.61 -21.57 0.91
CA PRO A 151 -18.38 -20.85 1.93
C PRO A 151 -17.68 -20.76 3.30
N GLY A 152 -16.67 -21.58 3.55
CA GLY A 152 -15.87 -21.53 4.77
C GLY A 152 -14.71 -20.54 4.71
N GLY A 153 -14.34 -20.09 3.51
CA GLY A 153 -13.30 -19.09 3.33
C GLY A 153 -13.76 -17.69 3.74
N VAL A 154 -12.79 -16.86 4.10
CA VAL A 154 -13.02 -15.55 4.74
C VAL A 154 -12.29 -14.43 4.00
N GLY A 155 -12.93 -13.27 3.85
CA GLY A 155 -12.34 -12.13 3.16
C GLY A 155 -13.35 -11.04 2.79
N PRO A 156 -12.91 -9.79 2.51
CA PRO A 156 -11.53 -9.33 2.70
C PRO A 156 -11.17 -9.24 4.18
N ILE A 157 -9.88 -9.41 4.50
CA ILE A 157 -9.34 -9.28 5.85
C ILE A 157 -8.23 -8.24 5.83
N ARG A 158 -8.31 -7.27 6.75
CA ARG A 158 -7.21 -6.35 7.04
C ARG A 158 -6.31 -6.97 8.12
N LEU A 159 -5.03 -7.10 7.80
CA LEU A 159 -4.00 -7.55 8.74
C LEU A 159 -3.56 -6.41 9.67
N GLU A 160 -2.86 -6.72 10.76
CA GLU A 160 -2.28 -5.71 11.66
C GLU A 160 -1.30 -4.76 10.94
N SER A 161 -0.63 -5.24 9.89
CA SER A 161 0.22 -4.43 9.01
C SER A 161 -0.55 -3.42 8.15
N GLY A 162 -1.88 -3.40 8.22
CA GLY A 162 -2.74 -2.59 7.35
C GLY A 162 -3.00 -3.21 5.98
N ARG A 163 -2.25 -4.25 5.59
CA ARG A 163 -2.42 -4.99 4.34
C ARG A 163 -3.81 -5.63 4.23
N ILE A 164 -4.39 -5.63 3.03
CA ILE A 164 -5.69 -6.25 2.79
C ILE A 164 -5.53 -7.53 1.95
N VAL A 165 -5.87 -8.65 2.57
CA VAL A 165 -5.96 -9.97 1.93
C VAL A 165 -7.37 -10.13 1.37
N ASP A 166 -7.47 -10.50 0.10
CA ASP A 166 -8.75 -10.55 -0.62
C ASP A 166 -9.64 -11.68 -0.10
N PHE A 167 -9.05 -12.86 0.08
CA PHE A 167 -9.73 -14.08 0.49
C PHE A 167 -8.72 -15.11 1.03
N ILE A 168 -9.11 -15.85 2.07
CA ILE A 168 -8.39 -16.99 2.63
C ILE A 168 -9.32 -18.19 2.55
N GLU A 169 -8.87 -19.26 1.88
CA GLU A 169 -9.64 -20.51 1.75
C GLU A 169 -9.73 -21.27 3.08
N SER A 170 -10.83 -21.98 3.29
CA SER A 170 -11.11 -22.73 4.52
C SER A 170 -10.09 -23.84 4.82
N ASP A 171 -9.54 -24.46 3.77
CA ASP A 171 -8.55 -25.55 3.89
C ASP A 171 -7.11 -25.04 4.15
N GLN A 172 -6.88 -23.71 4.18
CA GLN A 172 -5.61 -23.09 4.58
C GLN A 172 -5.63 -22.55 6.02
N GLY A 173 -6.54 -23.04 6.86
CA GLY A 173 -6.73 -22.64 8.26
C GLY A 173 -5.61 -22.99 9.25
N GLU A 174 -4.33 -22.94 8.86
CA GLU A 174 -3.25 -22.65 9.80
C GLU A 174 -2.80 -21.20 9.57
N ALA A 175 -3.28 -20.29 10.42
CA ALA A 175 -2.73 -18.94 10.52
C ALA A 175 -1.19 -19.03 10.67
N PRO A 176 -0.40 -18.14 10.03
CA PRO A 176 1.03 -18.15 10.19
C PRO A 176 1.36 -18.03 11.68
N LEU A 177 2.04 -19.05 12.19
CA LEU A 177 2.52 -19.14 13.56
C LEU A 177 3.24 -17.84 13.95
N GLU A 178 2.73 -17.19 14.99
CA GLU A 178 3.44 -16.24 15.85
C GLU A 178 4.96 -16.48 15.86
N PRO A 179 5.80 -15.42 15.77
CA PRO A 179 7.24 -15.58 15.84
C PRO A 179 7.62 -16.36 17.10
N LYS A 180 8.28 -17.52 16.91
CA LYS A 180 8.85 -18.32 17.99
C LYS A 180 9.92 -17.50 18.72
N GLY A 181 9.50 -16.70 19.70
CA GLY A 181 10.41 -15.80 20.42
C GLY A 181 9.92 -15.30 21.78
N LEU A 182 8.64 -15.44 22.13
CA LEU A 182 8.10 -14.85 23.37
C LEU A 182 7.41 -15.85 24.31
N LYS A 183 8.05 -17.01 24.53
CA LYS A 183 7.75 -17.90 25.69
C LYS A 183 8.97 -18.16 26.57
N ARG A 184 9.79 -17.13 26.83
CA ARG A 184 10.85 -17.19 27.85
C ARG A 184 10.83 -16.06 28.89
N LEU A 185 9.79 -15.24 28.97
CA LEU A 185 9.72 -14.14 29.96
C LEU A 185 8.55 -14.15 30.94
N LEU A 186 7.76 -15.23 31.02
CA LEU A 186 6.65 -15.35 31.99
C LEU A 186 6.73 -16.61 32.88
N GLY A 187 7.95 -17.11 33.12
CA GLY A 187 8.23 -18.14 34.13
C GLY A 187 8.70 -17.59 35.47
N PHE A 188 8.84 -16.27 35.62
CA PHE A 188 9.38 -15.62 36.80
C PHE A 188 8.34 -14.68 37.41
N LEU A 189 7.20 -15.21 37.86
CA LEU A 189 6.30 -14.56 38.82
C LEU A 189 5.20 -15.56 39.21
N ARG A 190 5.56 -16.54 40.04
CA ARG A 190 4.69 -17.17 41.04
C ARG A 190 5.59 -17.93 42.01
N ARG A 191 5.74 -17.36 43.20
CA ARG A 191 6.18 -18.08 44.40
C ARG A 191 5.15 -19.14 44.76
#